data_AF-B6IXC5-F1
#
_entry.id   AF-B6IXC5-F1
#
_cell.length_a   1.000
_cell.length_b   1.000
_cell.length_c   1.000
_cell.angle_alpha   90.00
_cell.angle_beta   90.00
_cell.angle_gamma   90.00
#
_symmetry.space_group_name_H-M   'P 1'
#
loop_
_entity.id
_entity.type
_entity.pdbx_description
1 polymer ?
#
loop_
_entity_poly.entity_id
_entity_poly.type
_entity_poly.pdbx_seq_one_letter_code
_entity_poly.pdbx_strand_id
1 'polypeptide(L)'
;MPNIAKGPGFRIDVLTNGEHCPPHVHVDCPGEGWVARFTFSFADDRIALWDIVPVRKRPTAAVLESVRTIIAANLKRARDAWWGNLPRLGTCLENRWVDLAGGDIVVLDRRRPGPRVKQVVRAVYDPGTGTVRCTFSDGSDRLVRP
;
A
#
# COMPACT_ATOMS: atom_id res chain seq x y z
N MET A 1 -3.79 12.13 -12.56
CA MET A 1 -3.19 11.51 -11.37
C MET A 1 -4.07 11.87 -10.18
N PRO A 2 -4.75 10.92 -9.54
CA PRO A 2 -5.51 11.19 -8.32
C PRO A 2 -4.57 11.71 -7.21
N ASN A 3 -4.83 12.94 -6.76
CA ASN A 3 -4.07 13.54 -5.67
C ASN A 3 -4.53 12.97 -4.32
N ILE A 4 -3.57 12.42 -3.58
CA ILE A 4 -3.79 11.83 -2.25
C ILE A 4 -3.64 12.90 -1.19
N ALA A 5 -2.58 13.70 -1.27
CA ALA A 5 -2.32 14.79 -0.35
C ALA A 5 -1.32 15.80 -0.94
N LYS A 6 -1.14 16.92 -0.24
CA LYS A 6 -0.08 17.90 -0.45
C LYS A 6 0.54 18.27 0.89
N GLY A 7 1.86 18.47 0.90
CA GLY A 7 2.58 19.07 2.02
C GLY A 7 3.32 20.33 1.56
N PRO A 8 4.10 20.96 2.45
CA PRO A 8 4.92 22.11 2.08
C PRO A 8 5.95 21.71 1.00
N GLY A 9 5.70 22.11 -0.25
CA GLY A 9 6.62 21.90 -1.37
C GLY A 9 6.56 20.53 -2.08
N PHE A 10 5.72 19.60 -1.64
CA PHE A 10 5.58 18.28 -2.28
C PHE A 10 4.12 17.86 -2.49
N ARG A 11 3.89 17.06 -3.53
CA ARG A 11 2.61 16.38 -3.80
C ARG A 11 2.74 14.88 -3.57
N ILE A 12 1.64 14.26 -3.20
CA ILE A 12 1.54 12.81 -3.06
C ILE A 12 0.41 12.33 -3.96
N ASP A 13 0.74 11.47 -4.92
CA ASP A 13 -0.20 10.96 -5.92
C ASP A 13 -0.07 9.44 -6.07
N VAL A 14 -1.16 8.79 -6.47
CA VAL A 14 -1.08 7.45 -7.10
C VAL A 14 -0.99 7.68 -8.61
N LEU A 15 0.08 7.21 -9.22
CA LEU A 15 0.21 7.28 -10.67
C LEU A 15 -0.62 6.16 -11.32
N THR A 16 -0.88 6.27 -12.63
CA THR A 16 -1.74 5.31 -13.34
C THR A 16 -1.04 4.57 -14.47
N ASN A 17 0.12 5.07 -14.91
CA ASN A 17 0.86 4.54 -16.04
C ASN A 17 2.16 3.87 -15.57
N GLY A 18 2.43 2.65 -16.06
CA GLY A 18 3.62 1.88 -15.66
C GLY A 18 3.56 1.28 -14.26
N GLU A 19 2.43 1.42 -13.56
CA GLU A 19 2.28 0.93 -12.19
C GLU A 19 2.20 -0.60 -12.11
N HIS A 20 2.74 -1.11 -11.01
CA HIS A 20 2.88 -2.53 -10.70
C HIS A 20 2.86 -2.74 -9.19
N CYS A 21 2.60 -3.96 -8.75
CA CYS A 21 2.61 -4.31 -7.33
C CYS A 21 4.03 -4.20 -6.73
N PRO A 22 4.14 -3.91 -5.41
CA PRO A 22 3.07 -3.64 -4.44
C PRO A 22 2.38 -2.26 -4.60
N PRO A 23 1.23 -2.02 -3.93
CA PRO A 23 0.58 -0.71 -3.91
C PRO A 23 1.52 0.36 -3.36
N HIS A 24 1.59 1.51 -4.04
CA HIS A 24 2.49 2.58 -3.64
C HIS A 24 2.01 3.96 -4.09
N VAL A 25 2.52 5.00 -3.42
CA VAL A 25 2.34 6.41 -3.78
C VAL A 25 3.66 7.02 -4.22
N HIS A 26 3.56 8.02 -5.09
CA HIS A 26 4.68 8.84 -5.55
C HIS A 26 4.65 10.18 -4.84
N VAL A 27 5.81 10.58 -4.32
CA VAL A 27 6.02 11.84 -3.64
C VAL A 27 6.96 12.66 -4.52
N ASP A 28 6.42 13.68 -5.17
CA ASP A 28 7.17 14.57 -6.04
C ASP A 28 7.37 15.93 -5.35
N CYS A 29 8.62 16.37 -5.29
CA CYS A 29 9.01 17.70 -4.84
C CYS A 29 9.66 18.47 -5.99
N PRO A 30 8.87 19.25 -6.77
CA PRO A 30 9.35 19.88 -8.00
C PRO A 30 10.53 20.83 -7.81
N GLY A 31 10.65 21.44 -6.62
CA GLY A 31 11.74 22.38 -6.29
C GLY A 31 13.04 21.71 -5.87
N GLU A 32 13.02 20.45 -5.43
CA GLU A 32 14.19 19.74 -4.91
C GLU A 32 14.73 18.71 -5.91
N GLY A 33 13.89 18.26 -6.85
CA GLY A 33 14.28 17.40 -7.96
C GLY A 33 14.59 15.97 -7.52
N TRP A 34 13.87 15.48 -6.51
CA TRP A 34 13.79 14.07 -6.14
C TRP A 34 12.33 13.61 -6.18
N VAL A 35 12.15 12.31 -6.42
CA VAL A 35 10.88 11.59 -6.28
C VAL A 35 11.11 10.44 -5.32
N ALA A 36 10.23 10.28 -4.34
CA ALA A 36 10.24 9.14 -3.43
C ALA A 36 9.00 8.28 -3.66
N ARG A 37 9.15 6.96 -3.56
CA ARG A 37 8.04 6.02 -3.58
C ARG A 37 7.85 5.40 -2.21
N PHE A 38 6.60 5.35 -1.75
CA PHE A 38 6.24 4.70 -0.50
C PHE A 38 5.22 3.61 -0.77
N THR A 39 5.51 2.38 -0.35
CA THR A 39 4.55 1.29 -0.41
C THR A 39 3.54 1.40 0.71
N PHE A 40 2.31 0.97 0.44
CA PHE A 40 1.29 0.70 1.44
C PHE A 40 0.62 -0.65 1.17
N SER A 41 -0.20 -1.10 2.10
CA SER A 41 -0.86 -2.40 2.04
C SER A 41 -2.38 -2.28 2.15
N PHE A 42 -3.07 -3.26 1.57
CA PHE A 42 -4.50 -3.51 1.79
C PHE A 42 -4.75 -4.49 2.95
N ALA A 43 -3.70 -5.13 3.48
CA ALA A 43 -3.80 -6.06 4.61
C ALA A 43 -3.56 -5.38 5.97
N ASP A 44 -2.79 -4.31 5.99
CA ASP A 44 -2.44 -3.54 7.19
C ASP A 44 -2.16 -2.06 6.84
N ASP A 45 -1.99 -1.22 7.86
CA ASP A 45 -1.61 0.19 7.75
C ASP A 45 -0.08 0.41 7.61
N ARG A 46 0.68 -0.63 7.24
CA ARG A 46 2.13 -0.51 7.09
C ARG A 46 2.46 0.38 5.88
N ILE A 47 3.32 1.36 6.13
CA ILE A 47 3.93 2.22 5.11
C ILE A 47 5.44 2.06 5.17
N ALA A 48 6.08 1.86 4.03
CA ALA A 48 7.53 1.77 3.93
C ALA A 48 8.06 2.58 2.77
N LEU A 49 9.24 3.18 2.94
CA LEU A 49 9.98 3.79 1.84
C LEU A 49 10.45 2.68 0.90
N TRP A 50 10.07 2.77 -0.38
CA TRP A 50 10.54 1.87 -1.42
C TRP A 50 11.88 2.35 -1.95
N ASP A 51 11.92 3.56 -2.53
CA ASP A 51 13.13 4.16 -3.05
C ASP A 51 13.00 5.67 -3.24
N ILE A 52 14.13 6.27 -3.64
CA ILE A 52 14.27 7.70 -3.91
C ILE A 52 15.14 7.87 -5.15
N VAL A 53 14.66 8.66 -6.11
CA VAL A 53 15.34 8.92 -7.38
C VAL A 53 15.48 10.43 -7.61
N PRO A 54 16.70 10.95 -7.90
CA PRO A 54 17.99 10.27 -7.81
C PRO A 54 18.47 10.18 -6.35
N VAL A 55 19.20 9.11 -6.01
CA VAL A 55 19.72 8.88 -4.64
C VAL A 55 20.58 10.03 -4.13
N ARG A 56 21.34 10.71 -5.01
CA ARG A 56 22.19 11.86 -4.65
C ARG A 56 21.43 13.09 -4.16
N LYS A 57 20.11 13.15 -4.36
CA LYS A 57 19.22 14.24 -3.91
C LYS A 57 18.27 13.78 -2.80
N ARG A 58 18.65 12.73 -2.06
CA ARG A 58 17.83 12.18 -1.00
C ARG A 58 17.50 13.26 0.06
N PRO A 59 16.20 13.48 0.36
CA PRO A 59 15.80 14.37 1.45
C PRO A 59 16.21 13.79 2.82
N THR A 60 16.15 14.63 3.84
CA THR A 60 16.48 14.21 5.22
C THR A 60 15.48 13.19 5.75
N ALA A 61 15.89 12.42 6.76
CA ALA A 61 15.00 11.47 7.43
C ALA A 61 13.75 12.15 8.03
N ALA A 62 13.89 13.39 8.52
CA ALA A 62 12.78 14.16 9.06
C ALA A 62 11.72 14.49 7.99
N VAL A 63 12.13 14.84 6.77
CA VAL A 63 11.22 15.06 5.64
C VAL A 63 10.51 13.76 5.27
N LEU A 64 11.25 12.65 5.18
CA LEU A 64 10.67 11.34 4.85
C LEU A 64 9.65 10.87 5.90
N GLU A 65 9.90 11.11 7.19
CA GLU A 65 8.94 10.79 8.25
C GLU A 65 7.71 11.71 8.24
N SER A 66 7.90 12.99 7.91
CA SER A 66 6.78 13.93 7.74
C SER A 66 5.87 13.49 6.59
N VAL A 67 6.48 13.06 5.47
CA VAL A 67 5.77 12.47 4.33
C VAL A 67 5.04 11.18 4.75
N ARG A 68 5.72 10.25 5.44
CA ARG A 68 5.10 9.00 5.92
C ARG A 68 3.89 9.27 6.81
N THR A 69 3.97 10.27 7.68
CA THR A 69 2.87 10.70 8.56
C THR A 69 1.67 11.22 7.77
N ILE A 70 1.91 12.03 6.72
CA ILE A 70 0.84 12.52 5.85
C ILE A 70 0.21 11.38 5.05
N ILE A 71 1.00 10.42 4.56
CA ILE A 71 0.49 9.22 3.89
C ILE A 71 -0.39 8.41 4.85
N ALA A 72 0.05 8.20 6.11
CA ALA A 72 -0.71 7.49 7.12
C ALA A 72 -2.09 8.13 7.35
N ALA A 73 -2.14 9.45 7.49
CA ALA A 73 -3.40 10.19 7.64
C ALA A 73 -4.31 10.13 6.38
N ASN A 74 -3.78 9.73 5.23
CA ASN A 74 -4.51 9.66 3.95
C ASN A 74 -4.52 8.25 3.35
N LEU A 75 -4.25 7.19 4.13
CA LEU A 75 -4.14 5.82 3.65
C LEU A 75 -5.39 5.34 2.92
N LYS A 76 -6.58 5.64 3.45
CA LYS A 76 -7.85 5.33 2.78
C LYS A 76 -7.92 5.97 1.39
N ARG A 77 -7.53 7.24 1.25
CA ARG A 77 -7.53 7.93 -0.04
C ARG A 77 -6.53 7.31 -1.02
N ALA A 78 -5.36 6.87 -0.52
CA ALA A 78 -4.38 6.14 -1.33
C ALA A 78 -4.95 4.80 -1.83
N ARG A 79 -5.61 4.03 -0.95
CA ARG A 79 -6.29 2.78 -1.28
C ARG A 79 -7.42 2.99 -2.30
N ASP A 80 -8.28 3.99 -2.08
CA ASP A 80 -9.37 4.34 -2.99
C ASP A 80 -8.83 4.74 -4.37
N ALA A 81 -7.78 5.56 -4.43
CA ALA A 81 -7.16 5.98 -5.67
C ALA A 81 -6.51 4.81 -6.41
N TRP A 82 -5.76 3.95 -5.72
CA TRP A 82 -5.18 2.75 -6.30
C TRP A 82 -6.25 1.83 -6.85
N TRP A 83 -7.25 1.47 -6.04
CA TRP A 83 -8.33 0.58 -6.45
C TRP A 83 -9.13 1.13 -7.64
N GLY A 84 -9.50 2.41 -7.57
CA GLY A 84 -10.32 3.04 -8.60
C GLY A 84 -9.59 3.29 -9.92
N ASN A 85 -8.28 3.50 -9.90
CA ASN A 85 -7.50 3.85 -11.10
C ASN A 85 -6.65 2.70 -11.65
N LEU A 86 -6.39 1.65 -10.85
CA LEU A 86 -5.58 0.49 -11.22
C LEU A 86 -6.33 -0.83 -10.97
N PRO A 87 -7.58 -1.00 -11.47
CA PRO A 87 -8.38 -2.20 -11.18
C PRO A 87 -7.70 -3.50 -11.65
N ARG A 88 -6.84 -3.43 -12.67
CA ARG A 88 -6.04 -4.56 -13.17
C ARG A 88 -5.01 -5.09 -12.17
N LEU A 89 -4.57 -4.27 -11.21
CA LEU A 89 -3.58 -4.65 -10.19
C LEU A 89 -4.24 -5.14 -8.89
N GLY A 90 -5.52 -4.81 -8.69
CA GLY A 90 -6.28 -5.21 -7.50
C GLY A 90 -5.62 -4.74 -6.20
N THR A 91 -5.62 -5.60 -5.18
CA THR A 91 -5.01 -5.32 -3.87
C THR A 91 -3.55 -5.78 -3.77
N CYS A 92 -3.05 -6.48 -4.80
CA CYS A 92 -1.75 -7.16 -4.81
C CYS A 92 -1.57 -8.20 -3.69
N LEU A 93 -2.67 -8.68 -3.10
CA LEU A 93 -2.64 -9.74 -2.07
C LEU A 93 -2.81 -11.13 -2.68
N GLU A 94 -3.31 -11.25 -3.91
CA GLU A 94 -3.46 -12.51 -4.61
C GLU A 94 -2.12 -13.28 -4.64
N ASN A 95 -2.17 -14.57 -4.34
CA ASN A 95 -1.04 -15.50 -4.19
C ASN A 95 -0.08 -15.19 -3.03
N ARG A 96 -0.31 -14.15 -2.22
CA ARG A 96 0.49 -13.89 -1.02
C ARG A 96 0.15 -14.87 0.08
N TRP A 97 1.16 -15.26 0.85
CA TRP A 97 0.99 -16.03 2.08
C TRP A 97 0.76 -15.06 3.25
N VAL A 98 -0.19 -15.40 4.12
CA VAL A 98 -0.51 -14.59 5.28
C VAL A 98 -0.58 -15.44 6.54
N ASP A 99 -0.22 -14.88 7.69
CA ASP A 99 -0.54 -15.45 9.01
C ASP A 99 -1.75 -14.71 9.58
N LEU A 100 -2.74 -15.48 10.03
CA LEU A 100 -4.02 -15.03 10.56
C LEU A 100 -3.99 -14.75 12.07
N ALA A 101 -2.86 -14.30 12.61
CA ALA A 101 -2.66 -14.10 14.05
C ALA A 101 -3.45 -12.90 14.62
N GLY A 102 -4.05 -13.08 15.80
CA GLY A 102 -4.45 -11.96 16.67
C GLY A 102 -5.59 -11.05 16.22
N GLY A 103 -6.32 -11.37 15.15
CA GLY A 103 -7.36 -10.48 14.60
C GLY A 103 -6.95 -9.76 13.31
N ASP A 104 -5.67 -9.79 12.98
CA ASP A 104 -5.11 -9.17 11.77
C ASP A 104 -4.65 -10.18 10.72
N ILE A 105 -4.32 -9.67 9.54
CA ILE A 105 -3.66 -10.41 8.46
C ILE A 105 -2.24 -9.89 8.33
N VAL A 106 -1.26 -10.74 8.61
CA VAL A 106 0.16 -10.40 8.42
C VAL A 106 0.65 -11.01 7.12
N VAL A 107 1.01 -10.17 6.14
CA VAL A 107 1.61 -10.63 4.89
C VAL A 107 3.01 -11.18 5.15
N LEU A 108 3.26 -12.39 4.68
CA LEU A 108 4.54 -13.09 4.79
C LEU A 108 5.33 -12.98 3.49
N ASP A 109 6.66 -12.94 3.59
CA ASP A 109 7.55 -12.95 2.42
C ASP A 109 7.56 -14.31 1.70
N ARG A 110 7.31 -15.39 2.46
CA ARG A 110 7.27 -16.77 1.97
C ARG A 110 6.33 -17.61 2.82
N ARG A 111 5.89 -18.75 2.27
CA ARG A 111 5.13 -19.76 3.01
C ARG A 111 5.88 -20.16 4.28
N ARG A 112 5.16 -20.24 5.40
CA ARG A 112 5.64 -20.82 6.66
C ARG A 112 4.72 -21.99 7.06
N PRO A 113 5.23 -23.04 7.73
CA PRO A 113 4.37 -24.06 8.31
C PRO A 113 3.51 -23.47 9.42
N GLY A 114 2.23 -23.85 9.46
CA GLY A 114 1.35 -23.49 10.57
C GLY A 114 -0.13 -23.52 10.17
N PRO A 115 -1.03 -23.85 11.09
CA PRO A 115 -2.47 -23.96 10.81
C PRO A 115 -3.13 -22.60 10.49
N ARG A 116 -2.48 -21.49 10.84
CA ARG A 116 -2.95 -20.12 10.57
C ARG A 116 -2.40 -19.54 9.27
N VAL A 117 -1.45 -20.23 8.63
CA VAL A 117 -0.81 -19.73 7.42
C VAL A 117 -1.65 -20.11 6.22
N LYS A 118 -2.22 -19.11 5.56
CA LYS A 118 -3.10 -19.31 4.41
C LYS A 118 -2.57 -18.55 3.20
N GLN A 119 -2.88 -19.05 2.00
CA GLN A 119 -2.64 -18.31 0.78
C GLN A 119 -3.91 -17.55 0.41
N VAL A 120 -3.77 -16.28 0.06
CA VAL A 120 -4.88 -15.47 -0.46
C VAL A 120 -5.11 -15.85 -1.93
N VAL A 121 -6.31 -16.31 -2.25
CA VAL A 121 -6.74 -16.61 -3.63
C VAL A 121 -7.36 -15.39 -4.27
N ARG A 122 -8.07 -14.58 -3.48
CA ARG A 122 -8.74 -13.37 -3.95
C ARG A 122 -8.80 -12.35 -2.83
N ALA A 123 -8.60 -11.08 -3.15
CA ALA A 123 -8.81 -9.98 -2.20
C ALA A 123 -9.53 -8.82 -2.88
N VAL A 124 -10.69 -8.46 -2.34
CA VAL A 124 -11.56 -7.42 -2.89
C VAL A 124 -11.67 -6.27 -1.89
N TYR A 125 -11.23 -5.07 -2.31
CA TYR A 125 -11.39 -3.85 -1.53
C TYR A 125 -12.76 -3.22 -1.77
N ASP A 126 -13.39 -2.76 -0.70
CA ASP A 126 -14.61 -1.96 -0.74
C ASP A 126 -14.30 -0.50 -0.37
N PRO A 127 -14.29 0.43 -1.33
CA PRO A 127 -14.06 1.86 -1.07
C PRO A 127 -15.09 2.51 -0.15
N GLY A 128 -16.31 1.97 -0.07
CA GLY A 128 -17.38 2.49 0.78
C GLY A 128 -17.08 2.27 2.26
N THR A 129 -16.51 1.12 2.61
CA THR A 129 -16.20 0.75 4.01
C THR A 129 -14.72 0.82 4.36
N GLY A 130 -13.84 0.91 3.36
CA GLY A 130 -12.38 0.83 3.56
C GLY A 130 -11.89 -0.57 3.91
N THR A 131 -12.73 -1.60 3.74
CA THR A 131 -12.42 -2.97 4.15
C THR A 131 -11.98 -3.83 2.97
N VAL A 132 -11.26 -4.92 3.27
CA VAL A 132 -10.81 -5.89 2.26
C VAL A 132 -11.35 -7.26 2.62
N ARG A 133 -12.10 -7.88 1.70
CA ARG A 133 -12.51 -9.27 1.83
C ARG A 133 -11.47 -10.17 1.17
N CYS A 134 -10.77 -10.97 1.97
CA CYS A 134 -9.82 -11.97 1.53
C CYS A 134 -10.47 -13.36 1.53
N THR A 135 -10.40 -14.06 0.40
CA THR A 135 -10.72 -15.49 0.27
C THR A 135 -9.43 -16.28 0.21
N PHE A 136 -9.34 -17.36 0.98
CA PHE A 136 -8.14 -18.18 1.11
C PHE A 136 -8.23 -19.50 0.34
N SER A 137 -7.09 -20.16 0.17
CA SER A 137 -6.95 -21.43 -0.54
C SER A 137 -7.75 -22.60 0.05
N ASP A 138 -8.18 -22.50 1.30
CA ASP A 138 -9.03 -23.50 1.95
C ASP A 138 -10.54 -23.17 1.86
N GLY A 139 -10.89 -22.15 1.09
CA GLY A 139 -12.28 -21.69 0.90
C GLY A 139 -12.81 -20.80 2.01
N SER A 140 -12.03 -20.53 3.07
CA SER A 140 -12.44 -19.59 4.11
C SER A 140 -12.31 -18.14 3.66
N ASP A 141 -13.16 -17.28 4.21
CA ASP A 141 -13.15 -15.83 3.97
C ASP A 141 -12.79 -15.07 5.26
N ARG A 142 -12.17 -13.90 5.10
CA ARG A 142 -11.95 -12.95 6.20
C ARG A 142 -12.08 -11.52 5.73
N LEU A 143 -12.75 -10.73 6.56
CA LEU A 143 -12.80 -9.28 6.41
C LEU A 143 -11.62 -8.65 7.15
N VAL A 144 -10.85 -7.84 6.45
CA VAL A 144 -9.74 -7.05 6.99
C VAL A 144 -10.19 -5.60 7.07
N ARG A 145 -9.88 -4.97 8.20
CA ARG A 145 -10.02 -3.53 8.39
C ARG A 145 -8.60 -2.99 8.55
N PRO A 146 -7.93 -2.70 7.43
CA PRO A 146 -6.55 -2.23 7.48
C PRO A 146 -6.48 -0.87 8.13
#